data_AF-A0A661RVT8-F1
#
_entry.id   AF-A0A661RVT8-F1
#
_cell.length_a   1.000
_cell.length_b   1.000
_cell.length_c   1.000
_cell.angle_alpha   90.00
_cell.angle_beta   90.00
_cell.angle_gamma   90.00
#
_symmetry.space_group_name_H-M   'P 1'
#
loop_
_entity.id
_entity.type
_entity.pdbx_description
1 polymer ?
#
loop_
_entity_poly.entity_id
_entity_poly.type
_entity_poly.pdbx_seq_one_letter_code
_entity_poly.pdbx_strand_id
1 'polypeptide(L)'
;MKIVIAMMKHETNTFSPIVTDWERFENWGAHFGKKALEKYENTRMPMAAYIHLAKKAGAHIVTPVAAEAMPSGIVTAGAYARMSNAICESIDAGCDLALLDLHGAMVAGPAMDGEGTLLERIRSIAPGLP
;
A
#
# COMPACT_ATOMS: atom_id res chain seq x y z
N MET A 1 -16.59 6.07 -11.98
CA MET A 1 -15.96 5.95 -10.65
C MET A 1 -14.54 5.43 -10.83
N LYS A 2 -13.53 6.23 -10.44
CA LYS A 2 -12.12 5.88 -10.42
C LYS A 2 -11.74 5.48 -8.99
N ILE A 3 -11.30 4.24 -8.81
CA ILE A 3 -10.91 3.71 -7.49
C ILE A 3 -9.41 3.45 -7.49
N VAL A 4 -8.71 4.00 -6.51
CA VAL A 4 -7.33 3.61 -6.19
C VAL A 4 -7.37 2.42 -5.25
N ILE A 5 -6.72 1.32 -5.62
CA ILE A 5 -6.59 0.12 -4.78
C ILE A 5 -5.11 -0.14 -4.56
N ALA A 6 -4.65 -0.12 -3.33
CA ALA A 6 -3.23 -0.30 -3.02
C ALA A 6 -3.02 -1.24 -1.83
N MET A 7 -1.86 -1.87 -1.77
CA MET A 7 -1.45 -2.71 -0.65
C MET A 7 -0.06 -2.29 -0.15
N MET A 8 0.03 -2.06 1.15
CA MET A 8 1.27 -1.73 1.87
C MET A 8 1.26 -2.43 3.22
N LYS A 9 1.88 -3.61 3.31
CA LYS A 9 1.78 -4.49 4.47
C LYS A 9 3.14 -4.88 5.02
N HIS A 10 3.35 -4.64 6.31
CA HIS A 10 4.47 -5.18 7.06
C HIS A 10 4.13 -5.14 8.55
N GLU A 11 4.47 -6.19 9.28
CA GLU A 11 4.40 -6.21 10.74
C GLU A 11 5.78 -5.95 11.32
N THR A 12 5.93 -4.88 12.09
CA THR A 12 7.25 -4.52 12.62
C THR A 12 7.50 -5.07 14.02
N ASN A 13 8.61 -5.79 14.16
CA ASN A 13 9.24 -6.07 15.44
C ASN A 13 10.44 -5.15 15.62
N THR A 14 10.31 -4.11 16.44
CA THR A 14 11.35 -3.08 16.66
C THR A 14 12.62 -3.61 17.35
N PHE A 15 12.59 -4.81 17.93
CA PHE A 15 13.78 -5.48 18.49
C PHE A 15 14.50 -6.38 17.49
N SER A 16 13.93 -6.60 16.31
CA SER A 16 14.55 -7.43 15.29
C SER A 16 15.76 -6.72 14.66
N PRO A 17 16.92 -7.39 14.55
CA PRO A 17 18.10 -6.82 13.90
C PRO A 17 18.00 -6.83 12.37
N ILE A 18 16.98 -7.49 11.81
CA ILE A 18 16.79 -7.65 10.37
C ILE A 18 16.00 -6.43 9.86
N VAL A 19 16.70 -5.48 9.24
CA VAL A 19 16.08 -4.30 8.63
C VAL A 19 15.13 -4.70 7.50
N THR A 20 14.01 -3.97 7.38
CA THR A 20 13.05 -4.16 6.29
C THR A 20 13.28 -3.15 5.17
N ASP A 21 14.23 -3.46 4.29
CA ASP A 21 14.52 -2.67 3.10
C ASP A 21 13.60 -3.04 1.92
N TRP A 22 13.79 -2.37 0.78
CA TRP A 22 12.96 -2.59 -0.40
C TRP A 22 13.13 -4.00 -0.98
N GLU A 23 14.33 -4.57 -0.91
CA GLU A 23 14.62 -5.91 -1.43
C GLU A 23 13.75 -6.96 -0.74
N ARG A 24 13.47 -6.82 0.57
CA ARG A 24 12.56 -7.74 1.28
C ARG A 24 11.13 -7.71 0.75
N PHE A 25 10.62 -6.55 0.33
CA PHE A 25 9.32 -6.45 -0.33
C PHE A 25 9.36 -7.08 -1.73
N GLU A 26 10.43 -6.85 -2.50
CA GLU A 26 10.60 -7.48 -3.82
C GLU A 26 10.62 -9.01 -3.74
N ASN A 27 11.35 -9.55 -2.76
CA ASN A 27 11.45 -10.98 -2.50
C ASN A 27 10.09 -11.61 -2.10
N TRP A 28 9.14 -10.80 -1.66
CA TRP A 28 7.78 -11.22 -1.27
C TRP A 28 6.69 -10.79 -2.27
N GLY A 29 7.08 -10.39 -3.48
CA GLY A 29 6.14 -10.14 -4.58
C GLY A 29 5.66 -8.71 -4.69
N ALA A 30 6.47 -7.73 -4.29
CA ALA A 30 6.12 -6.33 -4.52
C ALA A 30 6.05 -5.98 -6.02
N HIS A 31 4.96 -5.33 -6.40
CA HIS A 31 4.66 -4.96 -7.78
C HIS A 31 4.08 -3.55 -7.85
N PHE A 32 4.39 -2.84 -8.95
CA PHE A 32 3.85 -1.51 -9.24
C PHE A 32 2.94 -1.54 -10.47
N GLY A 33 1.99 -0.60 -10.52
CA GLY A 33 1.12 -0.37 -11.67
C GLY A 33 0.35 -1.63 -12.09
N LYS A 34 0.23 -1.85 -13.41
CA LYS A 34 -0.55 -2.97 -13.97
C LYS A 34 -0.16 -4.34 -13.40
N LYS A 35 1.12 -4.56 -13.10
CA LYS A 35 1.59 -5.83 -12.51
C LYS A 35 0.99 -6.07 -11.12
N ALA A 36 0.74 -5.02 -10.34
CA ALA A 36 0.08 -5.15 -9.04
C ALA A 36 -1.34 -5.72 -9.22
N LEU A 37 -2.11 -5.18 -10.17
CA LEU A 37 -3.42 -5.72 -10.51
C LEU A 37 -3.35 -7.19 -10.95
N GLU A 38 -2.53 -7.48 -11.97
CA GLU A 38 -2.42 -8.82 -12.59
C GLU A 38 -2.02 -9.90 -11.58
N LYS A 39 -1.13 -9.57 -10.64
CA LYS A 39 -0.59 -10.53 -9.67
C LYS A 39 -1.51 -10.76 -8.49
N TYR A 40 -2.27 -9.76 -8.07
CA TYR A 40 -3.09 -9.84 -6.86
C TYR A 40 -4.58 -10.10 -7.12
N GLU A 41 -5.11 -9.84 -8.32
CA GLU A 41 -6.55 -9.94 -8.59
C GLU A 41 -7.17 -11.33 -8.36
N ASN A 42 -6.38 -12.40 -8.48
CA ASN A 42 -6.82 -13.80 -8.32
C ASN A 42 -6.25 -14.46 -7.06
N THR A 43 -5.77 -13.67 -6.10
CA THR A 43 -5.26 -14.18 -4.82
C THR A 43 -6.38 -14.29 -3.78
N ARG A 44 -6.05 -14.84 -2.61
CA ARG A 44 -6.95 -14.88 -1.44
C ARG A 44 -6.68 -13.75 -0.45
N MET A 45 -6.12 -12.64 -0.92
CA MET A 45 -5.79 -11.48 -0.09
C MET A 45 -6.92 -10.43 -0.09
N PRO A 46 -7.02 -9.55 0.93
CA PRO A 46 -8.04 -8.51 0.98
C PRO A 46 -8.06 -7.61 -0.27
N MET A 47 -6.88 -7.24 -0.80
CA MET A 47 -6.76 -6.51 -2.06
C MET A 47 -7.52 -7.16 -3.24
N ALA A 48 -7.52 -8.50 -3.34
CA ALA A 48 -8.25 -9.21 -4.39
C ALA A 48 -9.77 -9.02 -4.26
N ALA A 49 -10.29 -9.00 -3.02
CA ALA A 49 -11.70 -8.73 -2.77
C ALA A 49 -12.08 -7.31 -3.21
N TYR A 50 -11.23 -6.32 -2.92
CA TYR A 50 -11.43 -4.93 -3.38
C TYR A 50 -11.48 -4.84 -4.90
N ILE A 51 -10.54 -5.50 -5.58
CA ILE A 51 -10.50 -5.55 -7.05
C ILE A 51 -11.78 -6.18 -7.60
N HIS A 52 -12.22 -7.31 -7.04
CA HIS A 52 -13.43 -7.98 -7.50
C HIS A 52 -14.68 -7.12 -7.34
N LEU A 53 -14.83 -6.47 -6.17
CA LEU A 53 -15.94 -5.56 -5.91
C LEU A 53 -15.93 -4.34 -6.83
N ALA A 54 -14.76 -3.74 -7.06
CA ALA A 54 -14.59 -2.61 -7.97
C ALA A 54 -14.92 -3.00 -9.42
N LYS A 55 -14.47 -4.18 -9.89
CA LYS A 55 -14.84 -4.70 -11.22
C LYS A 55 -16.34 -4.92 -11.35
N LYS A 56 -16.98 -5.53 -10.33
CA LYS A 56 -18.43 -5.75 -10.30
C LYS A 56 -19.22 -4.43 -10.34
N ALA A 57 -18.68 -3.36 -9.76
CA ALA A 57 -19.24 -2.02 -9.81
C ALA A 57 -18.95 -1.27 -11.12
N GLY A 58 -18.23 -1.86 -12.08
CA GLY A 58 -17.85 -1.21 -13.34
C GLY A 58 -16.86 -0.06 -13.16
N ALA A 59 -16.07 -0.06 -12.08
CA ALA A 59 -15.13 1.01 -11.75
C ALA A 59 -13.87 0.98 -12.63
N HIS A 60 -13.28 2.14 -12.85
CA HIS A 60 -11.94 2.27 -13.38
C HIS A 60 -10.93 2.07 -12.24
N ILE A 61 -10.18 0.98 -12.26
CA ILE A 61 -9.26 0.59 -11.18
C ILE A 61 -7.84 1.07 -11.47
N VAL A 62 -7.23 1.74 -10.50
CA VAL A 62 -5.79 2.09 -10.51
C VAL A 62 -5.11 1.39 -9.34
N THR A 63 -4.04 0.64 -9.61
CA THR A 63 -3.25 -0.07 -8.59
C THR A 63 -1.81 0.46 -8.59
N PRO A 64 -1.50 1.52 -7.82
CA PRO A 64 -0.17 2.12 -7.89
C PRO A 64 0.91 1.16 -7.37
N VAL A 65 0.62 0.46 -6.27
CA VAL A 65 1.54 -0.49 -5.65
C VAL A 65 0.76 -1.59 -4.92
N ALA A 66 1.33 -2.80 -4.94
CA ALA A 66 1.00 -3.87 -4.02
C ALA A 66 2.29 -4.44 -3.46
N ALA A 67 2.51 -4.31 -2.16
CA ALA A 67 3.74 -4.73 -1.51
C ALA A 67 3.48 -5.30 -0.10
N GLU A 68 4.03 -6.47 0.15
CA GLU A 68 4.03 -7.15 1.45
C GLU A 68 5.44 -7.67 1.73
N ALA A 69 5.85 -7.66 2.99
CA ALA A 69 7.07 -8.31 3.46
C ALA A 69 6.77 -9.11 4.73
N MET A 70 7.52 -10.20 4.94
CA MET A 70 7.40 -10.97 6.17
C MET A 70 7.84 -10.17 7.39
N PRO A 71 7.21 -10.40 8.56
CA PRO A 71 7.53 -9.71 9.79
C PRO A 71 9.04 -9.68 10.09
N SER A 72 9.55 -8.48 10.35
CA SER A 72 10.97 -8.22 10.65
C SER A 72 11.12 -6.83 11.27
N GLY A 73 12.33 -6.27 11.27
CA GLY A 73 12.64 -4.97 11.85
C GLY A 73 12.02 -3.79 11.13
N ILE A 74 12.44 -2.59 11.54
CA ILE A 74 11.92 -1.32 11.04
C ILE A 74 12.05 -1.24 9.52
N VAL A 75 10.98 -0.76 8.87
CA VAL A 75 10.98 -0.48 7.43
C VAL A 75 11.89 0.71 7.16
N THR A 76 12.78 0.60 6.18
CA THR A 76 13.67 1.72 5.83
C THR A 76 12.85 2.89 5.30
N ALA A 77 13.31 4.12 5.58
CA ALA A 77 12.65 5.33 5.07
C ALA A 77 12.51 5.32 3.53
N GLY A 78 13.50 4.76 2.82
CA GLY A 78 13.47 4.61 1.36
C GLY A 78 12.39 3.64 0.87
N ALA A 79 12.26 2.46 1.49
CA ALA A 79 11.22 1.49 1.15
C ALA A 79 9.82 2.06 1.42
N TYR A 80 9.63 2.69 2.58
CA TYR A 80 8.39 3.34 2.94
C TYR A 80 8.02 4.49 1.99
N ALA A 81 8.98 5.37 1.68
CA ALA A 81 8.77 6.45 0.72
C ALA A 81 8.36 5.92 -0.65
N ARG A 82 8.98 4.83 -1.12
CA ARG A 82 8.67 4.24 -2.43
C ARG A 82 7.21 3.77 -2.53
N MET A 83 6.69 3.12 -1.49
CA MET A 83 5.29 2.67 -1.46
C MET A 83 4.33 3.83 -1.24
N SER A 84 4.57 4.63 -0.20
CA SER A 84 3.68 5.73 0.18
C SER A 84 3.59 6.83 -0.89
N ASN A 85 4.70 7.16 -1.57
CA ASN A 85 4.67 8.12 -2.66
C ASN A 85 3.83 7.63 -3.83
N ALA A 86 3.96 6.36 -4.23
CA ALA A 86 3.15 5.80 -5.31
C ALA A 86 1.64 5.87 -5.00
N ILE A 87 1.25 5.62 -3.73
CA ILE A 87 -0.13 5.75 -3.28
C ILE A 87 -0.58 7.22 -3.34
N CYS A 88 0.18 8.12 -2.72
CA CYS A 88 -0.15 9.54 -2.65
C CYS A 88 -0.20 10.20 -4.03
N GLU A 89 0.76 9.93 -4.92
CA GLU A 89 0.79 10.44 -6.29
C GLU A 89 -0.43 9.96 -7.10
N SER A 90 -0.86 8.72 -6.92
CA SER A 90 -2.05 8.20 -7.59
C SER A 90 -3.35 8.82 -7.08
N ILE A 91 -3.39 9.21 -5.80
CA ILE A 91 -4.53 9.91 -5.19
C ILE A 91 -4.53 11.38 -5.61
N ASP A 92 -3.37 12.03 -5.67
CA ASP A 92 -3.19 13.41 -6.14
C ASP A 92 -3.62 13.57 -7.61
N ALA A 93 -3.40 12.54 -8.43
CA ALA A 93 -3.93 12.46 -9.79
C ALA A 93 -5.48 12.28 -9.86
N GLY A 94 -6.16 12.31 -8.71
CA GLY A 94 -7.62 12.27 -8.56
C GLY A 94 -8.20 10.86 -8.54
N CYS A 95 -9.06 10.58 -7.57
CA CYS A 95 -9.92 9.39 -7.51
C CYS A 95 -11.18 9.68 -6.69
N ASP A 96 -12.19 8.82 -6.84
CA ASP A 96 -13.47 8.93 -6.12
C ASP A 96 -13.47 8.14 -4.79
N LEU A 97 -12.57 7.15 -4.66
CA LEU A 97 -12.47 6.23 -3.53
C LEU A 97 -11.06 5.63 -3.47
N ALA A 98 -10.52 5.45 -2.26
CA ALA A 98 -9.31 4.66 -2.03
C ALA A 98 -9.61 3.42 -1.17
N LEU A 99 -9.20 2.25 -1.65
CA LEU A 99 -9.26 0.99 -0.90
C LEU A 99 -7.82 0.54 -0.59
N LEU A 100 -7.44 0.65 0.69
CA LEU A 100 -6.08 0.39 1.15
C LEU A 100 -6.02 -0.92 1.95
N ASP A 101 -5.29 -1.91 1.44
CA ASP A 101 -4.94 -3.14 2.17
C ASP A 101 -3.67 -2.88 2.98
N LEU A 102 -3.87 -2.50 4.25
CA LEU A 102 -2.82 -2.14 5.20
C LEU A 102 -2.73 -3.20 6.31
N HIS A 103 -1.55 -3.39 6.88
CA HIS A 103 -1.38 -4.33 7.99
C HIS A 103 -1.87 -3.73 9.32
N GLY A 104 -1.50 -2.48 9.61
CA GLY A 104 -1.84 -1.76 10.83
C GLY A 104 -0.78 -1.82 11.94
N ALA A 105 0.43 -2.28 11.63
CA ALA A 105 1.52 -2.44 12.61
C ALA A 105 2.90 -2.07 12.02
N MET A 106 2.93 -1.18 11.03
CA MET A 106 4.17 -0.78 10.39
C MET A 106 4.85 0.34 11.18
N VAL A 107 6.15 0.16 11.48
CA VAL A 107 7.05 1.23 11.91
C VAL A 107 8.07 1.44 10.78
N ALA A 108 8.22 2.68 10.34
CA ALA A 108 8.99 3.01 9.14
C ALA A 108 9.86 4.25 9.33
N GLY A 109 11.19 4.08 9.25
CA GLY A 109 12.13 5.16 9.48
C GLY A 109 11.82 5.89 10.82
N PRO A 110 11.58 7.21 10.81
CA PRO A 110 11.19 7.95 12.01
C PRO A 110 9.70 7.83 12.38
N ALA A 111 8.86 7.26 11.50
CA ALA A 111 7.43 7.13 11.75
C ALA A 111 7.14 5.91 12.63
N MET A 112 6.69 6.18 13.86
CA MET A 112 6.24 5.15 14.80
C MET A 112 4.86 4.58 14.44
N ASP A 113 4.08 5.31 13.64
CA ASP A 113 2.80 4.91 13.08
C ASP A 113 2.88 5.07 11.55
N GLY A 114 3.26 4.01 10.85
CA GLY A 114 3.44 4.01 9.40
C GLY A 114 2.13 4.24 8.66
N GLU A 115 1.07 3.53 9.03
CA GLU A 115 -0.24 3.66 8.41
C GLU A 115 -0.88 5.03 8.70
N GLY A 116 -0.84 5.52 9.95
CA GLY A 116 -1.35 6.83 10.31
C GLY A 116 -0.64 7.96 9.56
N THR A 117 0.69 7.90 9.45
CA THR A 117 1.49 8.87 8.68
C THR A 117 1.08 8.88 7.20
N LEU A 118 0.81 7.71 6.60
CA LEU A 118 0.29 7.63 5.23
C LEU A 118 -1.09 8.29 5.12
N LEU A 119 -2.01 7.96 6.04
CA LEU A 119 -3.39 8.48 6.02
C LEU A 119 -3.44 10.00 6.22
N GLU A 120 -2.59 10.57 7.08
CA GLU A 120 -2.47 12.03 7.25
C GLU A 120 -2.01 12.72 5.95
N ARG A 121 -1.05 12.12 5.23
CA ARG A 121 -0.61 12.63 3.92
C ARG A 121 -1.74 12.55 2.89
N ILE A 122 -2.46 11.44 2.84
CA ILE A 122 -3.62 11.27 1.94
C ILE A 122 -4.68 12.32 2.25
N ARG A 123 -5.01 12.56 3.53
CA ARG A 123 -5.99 13.57 3.95
C ARG A 123 -5.55 14.99 3.60
N SER A 124 -4.26 15.27 3.63
CA SER A 124 -3.71 16.57 3.20
C SER A 124 -3.86 16.80 1.70
N ILE A 125 -3.77 15.73 0.90
CA ILE A 125 -3.93 15.77 -0.56
C ILE A 125 -5.42 15.81 -0.95
N ALA A 126 -6.24 14.94 -0.36
CA ALA A 126 -7.64 14.77 -0.69
C ALA A 126 -8.50 14.68 0.60
N PRO A 127 -8.88 15.82 1.20
CA PRO A 127 -9.58 15.87 2.49
C PRO A 127 -10.92 15.13 2.52
N GLY A 128 -11.63 15.11 1.39
CA GLY A 128 -12.96 14.50 1.26
C GLY A 128 -12.97 13.08 0.68
N LEU A 129 -11.81 12.48 0.42
CA LEU A 129 -11.71 11.15 -0.17
C LEU A 129 -12.23 10.08 0.82
N PRO A 130 -13.28 9.30 0.52
CA PRO A 130 -13.63 8.16 1.35
C PRO A 130 -12.52 7.10 1.40
#